data_AF-A0A563CDQ4-F1
#
_entry.id   AF-A0A563CDQ4-F1
#
_cell.length_a   1.000
_cell.length_b   1.000
_cell.length_c   1.000
_cell.angle_alpha   90.00
_cell.angle_beta   90.00
_cell.angle_gamma   90.00
#
_symmetry.space_group_name_H-M   'P 1'
#
loop_
_entity.id
_entity.type
_entity.pdbx_description
1 polymer ?
#
loop_
_entity_poly.entity_id
_entity_poly.type
_entity_poly.pdbx_seq_one_letter_code
_entity_poly.pdbx_strand_id
1 'polypeptide(L)'
;MIVYYPSSSVVARWTGIPVERLIETESSKLAKLEEHISTQVIGQDKAIAAVASAIRRSRAGLSDTNRPIGSFLFLGPTGVGKTEVARSLCRELFDDEHAMIRIDMSEYMERHAVARLIGSPPGYVGYDQGGQLTEAVRRRPYSVVLFDEIEKAHPDVFNVLLQVLDDGRLTDGQGRTVDFSNTVIIMTSNVGSQAIMDFAGDDLSALDNQMLEVLRQHFRPEFLNRIDDIVIFDRIRPEAMRAIVDVQLKRVARQVKDSRDITLEFDDSVRDMLARDGYDPAFGARPLKRLVQKRVLDPLALELIDGRIHEGMEVTVSVANDRVTFQY
;
A
#
# COMPACT_ATOMS: atom_id res chain seq x y z
N MET A 1 -4.10 21.17 -24.32
CA MET A 1 -2.72 20.71 -24.02
C MET A 1 -2.84 19.34 -23.40
N ILE A 2 -2.89 18.30 -24.24
CA ILE A 2 -3.13 16.92 -23.83
C ILE A 2 -1.77 16.34 -23.42
N VAL A 3 -1.61 16.03 -22.14
CA VAL A 3 -0.43 15.32 -21.64
C VAL A 3 -0.73 13.83 -21.79
N TYR A 4 -0.49 13.29 -22.99
CA TYR A 4 -0.26 11.86 -23.15
C TYR A 4 1.14 11.60 -22.61
N TYR A 5 1.30 10.71 -21.62
CA TYR A 5 2.58 10.05 -21.53
C TYR A 5 2.76 9.29 -22.84
N PRO A 6 3.90 9.50 -23.48
CA PRO A 6 3.94 9.23 -24.89
C PRO A 6 4.25 7.75 -25.10
N SER A 7 3.91 7.19 -26.26
CA SER A 7 4.23 5.80 -26.60
C SER A 7 5.69 5.49 -26.21
N SER A 8 6.02 4.24 -25.90
CA SER A 8 7.34 3.83 -25.40
C SER A 8 8.51 4.43 -26.21
N SER A 9 8.28 4.72 -27.50
CA SER A 9 9.18 5.45 -28.41
C SER A 9 9.52 6.90 -28.03
N VAL A 10 8.67 7.62 -27.31
CA VAL A 10 8.91 8.99 -26.88
C VAL A 10 9.49 9.06 -25.47
N VAL A 11 9.14 8.11 -24.58
CA VAL A 11 9.89 7.91 -23.31
C VAL A 11 11.34 7.54 -23.61
N ALA A 12 11.58 6.63 -24.58
CA ALA A 12 12.90 6.32 -25.11
C ALA A 12 13.64 7.55 -25.67
N ARG A 13 12.90 8.47 -26.30
CA ARG A 13 13.47 9.70 -26.87
C ARG A 13 13.89 10.71 -25.80
N TRP A 14 13.25 10.70 -24.62
CA TRP A 14 13.58 11.57 -23.50
C TRP A 14 14.69 11.00 -22.61
N THR A 15 14.72 9.69 -22.40
CA THR A 15 15.72 9.03 -21.54
C THR A 15 16.99 8.62 -22.30
N GLY A 16 16.93 8.57 -23.64
CA GLY A 16 18.02 8.05 -24.48
C GLY A 16 18.17 6.53 -24.41
N ILE A 17 17.25 5.83 -23.72
CA ILE A 17 17.26 4.36 -23.58
C ILE A 17 16.40 3.78 -24.72
N PRO A 18 16.91 2.83 -25.52
CA PRO A 18 16.13 2.15 -26.56
C PRO A 18 14.83 1.56 -26.00
N VAL A 19 13.75 1.63 -26.79
CA VAL A 19 12.42 1.14 -26.40
C VAL A 19 12.47 -0.33 -25.97
N GLU A 20 13.26 -1.12 -26.68
CA GLU A 20 13.46 -2.54 -26.42
C GLU A 20 14.07 -2.77 -25.02
N ARG A 21 15.01 -1.92 -24.60
CA ARG A 21 15.60 -1.98 -23.26
C ARG A 21 14.62 -1.53 -22.17
N LEU A 22 13.79 -0.52 -22.44
CA LEU A 22 12.74 -0.11 -21.49
C LEU A 22 11.75 -1.26 -21.24
N ILE A 23 11.31 -1.93 -22.31
CA ILE A 23 10.40 -3.08 -22.24
C ILE A 23 11.06 -4.27 -21.52
N GLU A 24 12.34 -4.54 -21.80
CA GLU A 24 13.11 -5.60 -21.12
C GLU A 24 13.23 -5.32 -19.62
N THR A 25 13.48 -4.07 -19.23
CA THR A 25 13.53 -3.68 -17.81
C THR A 25 12.18 -3.78 -17.11
N GLU A 26 11.08 -3.40 -17.76
CA GLU A 26 9.72 -3.52 -17.20
C GLU A 26 9.33 -5.00 -17.05
N SER A 27 9.62 -5.82 -18.06
CA SER A 27 9.37 -7.27 -18.02
C SER A 27 10.14 -7.95 -16.90
N SER A 28 11.41 -7.60 -16.71
CA SER A 28 12.22 -8.14 -15.62
C SER A 28 11.70 -7.72 -14.24
N LYS A 29 11.23 -6.48 -14.06
CA LYS A 29 10.59 -6.04 -12.81
C LYS A 29 9.33 -6.85 -12.52
N LEU A 30 8.46 -7.03 -13.52
CA LEU A 30 7.22 -7.79 -13.38
C LEU A 30 7.44 -9.29 -13.09
N ALA A 31 8.51 -9.87 -13.63
CA ALA A 31 8.90 -11.25 -13.36
C ALA A 31 9.37 -11.49 -11.92
N LYS A 32 9.87 -10.44 -11.24
CA LYS A 32 10.37 -10.48 -9.86
C LYS A 32 9.48 -9.71 -8.88
N LEU A 33 8.25 -9.38 -9.28
CA LEU A 33 7.38 -8.51 -8.51
C LEU A 33 7.11 -9.05 -7.10
N GLU A 34 6.87 -10.35 -6.97
CA GLU A 34 6.71 -11.01 -5.67
C GLU A 34 7.96 -10.88 -4.80
N GLU A 35 9.13 -11.19 -5.36
CA GLU A 35 10.42 -11.10 -4.66
C GLU A 35 10.63 -9.69 -4.12
N HIS A 36 10.40 -8.67 -4.96
CA HIS A 36 10.57 -7.27 -4.59
C HIS A 36 9.59 -6.84 -3.49
N ILE A 37 8.30 -7.17 -3.61
CA ILE A 37 7.29 -6.85 -2.59
C ILE A 37 7.62 -7.59 -1.28
N SER A 38 8.03 -8.86 -1.34
CA SER A 38 8.39 -9.66 -0.18
C SER A 38 9.61 -9.13 0.58
N THR A 39 10.43 -8.25 -0.02
CA THR A 39 11.49 -7.56 0.74
C THR A 39 10.94 -6.56 1.75
N GLN A 40 9.73 -6.03 1.54
CA GLN A 40 9.09 -5.04 2.42
C GLN A 40 7.93 -5.63 3.20
N VAL A 41 7.23 -6.63 2.64
CA VAL A 41 6.03 -7.24 3.20
C VAL A 41 6.31 -8.69 3.55
N ILE A 42 6.47 -8.97 4.84
CA ILE A 42 6.89 -10.29 5.33
C ILE A 42 5.67 -11.16 5.68
N GLY A 43 5.72 -12.42 5.27
CA GLY A 43 4.75 -13.46 5.70
C GLY A 43 3.40 -13.38 5.00
N GLN A 44 3.31 -12.69 3.85
CA GLN A 44 2.08 -12.48 3.09
C GLN A 44 2.17 -13.06 1.67
N ASP A 45 2.88 -14.17 1.51
CA ASP A 45 3.29 -14.70 0.20
C ASP A 45 2.10 -14.98 -0.73
N LYS A 46 0.99 -15.51 -0.19
CA LYS A 46 -0.24 -15.75 -0.98
C LYS A 46 -0.87 -14.45 -1.47
N ALA A 47 -0.96 -13.45 -0.59
CA ALA A 47 -1.52 -12.16 -0.93
C ALA A 47 -0.69 -11.46 -2.02
N ILE A 48 0.64 -11.52 -1.87
CA ILE A 48 1.59 -10.96 -2.83
C ILE A 48 1.50 -11.68 -4.18
N ALA A 49 1.42 -13.02 -4.19
CA ALA A 49 1.29 -13.81 -5.40
C ALA A 49 -0.01 -13.53 -6.18
N ALA A 50 -1.14 -13.36 -5.48
CA ALA A 50 -2.42 -13.00 -6.09
C ALA A 50 -2.33 -11.63 -6.79
N VAL A 51 -1.82 -10.63 -6.07
CA VAL A 51 -1.62 -9.27 -6.59
C VAL A 51 -0.68 -9.25 -7.80
N ALA A 52 0.49 -9.90 -7.69
CA ALA A 52 1.47 -9.94 -8.77
C ALA A 52 0.93 -10.64 -10.02
N SER A 53 0.16 -11.73 -9.83
CA SER A 53 -0.45 -12.47 -10.94
C SER A 53 -1.49 -11.63 -11.68
N ALA A 54 -2.35 -10.89 -10.97
CA ALA A 54 -3.32 -9.99 -11.59
C ALA A 54 -2.65 -8.85 -12.37
N ILE A 55 -1.61 -8.23 -11.79
CA ILE A 55 -0.84 -7.16 -12.47
C ILE A 55 -0.18 -7.70 -13.74
N ARG A 56 0.44 -8.89 -13.69
CA ARG A 56 1.05 -9.51 -14.88
C ARG A 56 0.04 -9.80 -15.97
N ARG A 57 -1.17 -10.28 -15.64
CA ARG A 57 -2.25 -10.49 -16.63
C ARG A 57 -2.57 -9.19 -17.37
N SER A 58 -2.72 -8.10 -16.63
CA SER A 58 -3.00 -6.78 -17.21
C SER A 58 -1.86 -6.27 -18.09
N ARG A 59 -0.61 -6.32 -17.59
CA ARG A 59 0.57 -5.88 -18.35
C ARG A 59 0.88 -6.74 -19.56
N ALA A 60 0.50 -8.02 -19.57
CA ALA A 60 0.59 -8.90 -20.72
C ALA A 60 -0.51 -8.67 -21.77
N GLY A 61 -1.43 -7.72 -21.55
CA GLY A 61 -2.56 -7.46 -22.45
C GLY A 61 -3.63 -8.57 -22.42
N LEU A 62 -3.66 -9.36 -21.35
CA LEU A 62 -4.65 -10.43 -21.15
C LEU A 62 -5.87 -9.96 -20.36
N SER A 63 -5.90 -8.69 -19.95
CA SER A 63 -7.03 -8.02 -19.31
C SER A 63 -7.64 -6.97 -20.25
N ASP A 64 -8.86 -6.53 -19.96
CA ASP A 64 -9.49 -5.42 -20.68
C ASP A 64 -8.70 -4.13 -20.49
N THR A 65 -8.25 -3.53 -21.59
CA THR A 65 -7.45 -2.29 -21.60
C THR A 65 -8.23 -1.05 -21.14
N ASN A 66 -9.57 -1.13 -21.11
CA ASN A 66 -10.40 -0.04 -20.62
C ASN A 66 -10.60 -0.09 -19.11
N ARG A 67 -10.13 -1.12 -18.40
CA ARG A 67 -10.26 -1.26 -16.95
C ARG A 67 -8.96 -0.84 -16.24
N PRO A 68 -8.98 -0.58 -14.93
CA PRO A 68 -7.76 -0.38 -14.16
C PRO A 68 -6.77 -1.54 -14.32
N ILE A 69 -5.48 -1.29 -14.09
CA ILE A 69 -4.41 -2.30 -14.17
C ILE A 69 -4.73 -3.52 -13.29
N GLY A 70 -5.35 -3.28 -12.15
CA GLY A 70 -5.93 -4.31 -11.30
C GLY A 70 -6.80 -3.68 -10.23
N SER A 71 -7.80 -4.43 -9.79
CA SER A 71 -8.70 -4.05 -8.72
C SER A 71 -8.73 -5.12 -7.62
N PHE A 72 -8.43 -4.73 -6.39
CA PHE A 72 -8.23 -5.65 -5.29
C PHE A 72 -9.04 -5.26 -4.06
N LEU A 73 -9.63 -6.26 -3.41
CA LEU A 73 -10.19 -6.13 -2.06
C LEU A 73 -9.27 -6.84 -1.06
N PHE A 74 -8.52 -6.06 -0.30
CA PHE A 74 -7.60 -6.55 0.73
C PHE A 74 -8.33 -6.76 2.04
N LEU A 75 -8.47 -8.01 2.46
CA LEU A 75 -9.10 -8.43 3.70
C LEU A 75 -8.05 -8.82 4.73
N GLY A 76 -8.31 -8.53 6.00
CA GLY A 76 -7.49 -9.02 7.10
C GLY A 76 -7.39 -8.05 8.25
N PRO A 77 -6.71 -8.41 9.34
CA PRO A 77 -6.52 -7.54 10.50
C PRO A 77 -5.76 -6.25 10.20
N THR A 78 -5.79 -5.30 11.14
CA THR A 78 -4.92 -4.11 11.05
C THR A 78 -3.46 -4.49 11.27
N GLY A 79 -2.53 -3.80 10.61
CA GLY A 79 -1.10 -3.96 10.86
C GLY A 79 -0.42 -5.17 10.19
N VAL A 80 -1.12 -5.91 9.33
CA VAL A 80 -0.59 -7.12 8.64
C VAL A 80 0.15 -6.86 7.32
N GLY A 81 0.10 -5.62 6.79
CA GLY A 81 0.85 -5.24 5.58
C GLY A 81 0.02 -4.79 4.38
N LYS A 82 -1.32 -4.70 4.48
CA LYS A 82 -2.21 -4.24 3.39
C LYS A 82 -1.72 -2.96 2.69
N THR A 83 -1.47 -1.91 3.47
CA THR A 83 -0.97 -0.62 2.96
C THR A 83 0.49 -0.69 2.48
N GLU A 84 1.30 -1.60 3.01
CA GLU A 84 2.70 -1.76 2.62
C GLU A 84 2.81 -2.44 1.25
N VAL A 85 1.91 -3.38 0.93
CA VAL A 85 1.77 -3.90 -0.44
C VAL A 85 1.41 -2.77 -1.40
N ALA A 86 0.41 -1.94 -1.07
CA ALA A 86 0.02 -0.80 -1.91
C ALA A 86 1.19 0.17 -2.17
N ARG A 87 1.97 0.47 -1.12
CA ARG A 87 3.19 1.30 -1.20
C ARG A 87 4.28 0.65 -2.05
N SER A 88 4.48 -0.66 -1.90
CA SER A 88 5.45 -1.41 -2.70
C SER A 88 5.07 -1.38 -4.18
N LEU A 89 3.79 -1.54 -4.51
CA LEU A 89 3.30 -1.41 -5.90
C LEU A 89 3.55 -0.02 -6.49
N CYS A 90 3.45 1.04 -5.69
CA CYS A 90 3.78 2.38 -6.16
C CYS A 90 5.23 2.46 -6.65
N ARG A 91 6.16 1.87 -5.89
CA ARG A 91 7.58 1.82 -6.24
C ARG A 91 7.83 0.92 -7.45
N GLU A 92 7.27 -0.28 -7.47
CA GLU A 92 7.58 -1.27 -8.51
C GLU A 92 6.94 -0.95 -9.87
N LEU A 93 5.74 -0.33 -9.89
CA LEU A 93 5.02 -0.05 -11.12
C LEU A 93 5.19 1.37 -11.65
N PHE A 94 5.45 2.33 -10.76
CA PHE A 94 5.48 3.75 -11.11
C PHE A 94 6.78 4.45 -10.73
N ASP A 95 7.78 3.70 -10.22
CA ASP A 95 9.08 4.22 -9.78
C ASP A 95 8.97 5.40 -8.80
N ASP A 96 7.85 5.48 -8.05
CA ASP A 96 7.60 6.54 -7.07
C ASP A 96 6.71 6.02 -5.93
N GLU A 97 7.26 5.95 -4.71
CA GLU A 97 6.55 5.54 -3.50
C GLU A 97 5.40 6.50 -3.12
N HIS A 98 5.45 7.75 -3.58
CA HIS A 98 4.42 8.77 -3.38
C HIS A 98 3.32 8.71 -4.45
N ALA A 99 3.36 7.74 -5.38
CA ALA A 99 2.30 7.48 -6.35
C ALA A 99 1.03 6.86 -5.76
N MET A 100 0.74 7.13 -4.50
CA MET A 100 -0.43 6.63 -3.80
C MET A 100 -1.43 7.77 -3.57
N ILE A 101 -2.63 7.62 -4.13
CA ILE A 101 -3.79 8.44 -3.81
C ILE A 101 -4.57 7.68 -2.74
N ARG A 102 -4.47 8.12 -1.49
CA ARG A 102 -5.17 7.50 -0.38
C ARG A 102 -6.45 8.26 -0.05
N ILE A 103 -7.55 7.53 0.08
CA ILE A 103 -8.86 8.07 0.48
C ILE A 103 -9.39 7.23 1.64
N ASP A 104 -9.65 7.87 2.77
CA ASP A 104 -10.22 7.24 3.96
C ASP A 104 -11.75 7.20 3.84
N MET A 105 -12.33 6.00 3.76
CA MET A 105 -13.76 5.83 3.57
C MET A 105 -14.59 6.15 4.82
N SER A 106 -13.97 6.29 5.98
CA SER A 106 -14.63 6.83 7.17
C SER A 106 -15.02 8.31 6.99
N GLU A 107 -14.35 9.06 6.11
CA GLU A 107 -14.78 10.43 5.75
C GLU A 107 -16.00 10.47 4.82
N TYR A 108 -16.43 9.32 4.32
CA TYR A 108 -17.49 9.17 3.31
C TYR A 108 -18.67 8.32 3.79
N MET A 109 -18.86 8.24 5.11
CA MET A 109 -19.99 7.54 5.75
C MET A 109 -21.35 8.18 5.45
N GLU A 110 -21.37 9.49 5.18
CA GLU A 110 -22.60 10.25 4.96
C GLU A 110 -22.84 10.51 3.48
N ARG A 111 -24.11 10.46 3.06
CA ARG A 111 -24.51 10.59 1.65
C ARG A 111 -23.98 11.86 0.97
N HIS A 112 -23.97 12.99 1.68
CA HIS A 112 -23.52 14.26 1.11
C HIS A 112 -21.99 14.33 0.95
N ALA A 113 -21.23 13.53 1.70
CA ALA A 113 -19.78 13.45 1.54
C ALA A 113 -19.39 12.81 0.21
N VAL A 114 -20.24 11.97 -0.39
CA VAL A 114 -20.00 11.34 -1.70
C VAL A 114 -19.79 12.38 -2.81
N ALA A 115 -20.49 13.51 -2.75
CA ALA A 115 -20.28 14.61 -3.68
C ALA A 115 -18.87 15.22 -3.58
N ARG A 116 -18.19 15.14 -2.44
CA ARG A 116 -16.79 15.58 -2.32
C ARG A 116 -15.81 14.68 -3.07
N LEU A 117 -16.16 13.40 -3.25
CA LEU A 117 -15.32 12.42 -3.93
C LEU A 117 -15.21 12.74 -5.43
N ILE A 118 -16.35 13.08 -6.04
CA ILE A 118 -16.49 13.29 -7.49
C ILE A 118 -16.68 14.75 -7.90
N GLY A 119 -16.94 15.65 -6.95
CA GLY A 119 -17.23 17.05 -7.17
C GLY A 119 -18.73 17.35 -7.11
N SER A 120 -19.08 18.51 -6.55
CA SER A 120 -20.46 18.98 -6.50
C SER A 120 -20.97 19.28 -7.91
N PRO A 121 -22.28 19.12 -8.18
CA PRO A 121 -22.89 19.56 -9.43
C PRO A 121 -22.99 21.09 -9.53
N PRO A 122 -23.25 21.66 -10.73
CA PRO A 122 -23.37 23.10 -10.93
C PRO A 122 -24.44 23.71 -9.99
N GLY A 123 -24.08 24.82 -9.32
CA GLY A 123 -24.97 25.55 -8.42
C GLY A 123 -24.86 25.18 -6.92
N TYR A 124 -23.97 24.25 -6.55
CA TYR A 124 -23.69 23.89 -5.16
C TYR A 124 -22.34 24.46 -4.68
N VAL A 125 -22.21 24.70 -3.37
CA VAL A 125 -20.93 25.13 -2.77
C VAL A 125 -19.84 24.08 -3.03
N GLY A 126 -18.66 24.53 -3.44
CA GLY A 126 -17.52 23.66 -3.79
C GLY A 126 -17.52 23.17 -5.24
N TYR A 127 -18.46 23.61 -6.08
CA TYR A 127 -18.52 23.27 -7.51
C TYR A 127 -17.16 23.44 -8.23
N ASP A 128 -16.47 24.56 -8.01
CA ASP A 128 -15.22 24.88 -8.72
C ASP A 128 -13.99 24.09 -8.25
N GLN A 129 -14.09 23.32 -7.16
CA GLN A 129 -12.94 22.62 -6.56
C GLN A 129 -12.68 21.24 -7.17
N GLY A 130 -13.63 20.71 -7.97
CA GLY A 130 -13.59 19.33 -8.48
C GLY A 130 -13.76 18.29 -7.37
N GLY A 131 -13.74 17.01 -7.73
CA GLY A 131 -13.78 15.92 -6.77
C GLY A 131 -12.40 15.55 -6.24
N GLN A 132 -12.30 15.15 -4.98
CA GLN A 132 -11.03 14.73 -4.39
C GLN A 132 -10.39 13.56 -5.16
N LEU A 133 -11.20 12.57 -5.56
CA LEU A 133 -10.72 11.42 -6.32
C LEU A 133 -10.45 11.79 -7.78
N THR A 134 -11.43 12.45 -8.42
CA THR A 134 -11.35 12.78 -9.85
C THR A 134 -10.19 13.73 -10.15
N GLU A 135 -9.98 14.76 -9.33
CA GLU A 135 -8.84 15.68 -9.51
C GLU A 135 -7.50 15.04 -9.17
N ALA A 136 -7.43 14.19 -8.14
CA ALA A 136 -6.19 13.50 -7.79
C ALA A 136 -5.72 12.59 -8.92
N VAL A 137 -6.63 11.77 -9.48
CA VAL A 137 -6.31 10.86 -10.59
C VAL A 137 -6.07 11.64 -11.88
N ARG A 138 -6.83 12.70 -12.17
CA ARG A 138 -6.58 13.57 -13.33
C ARG A 138 -5.19 14.20 -13.31
N ARG A 139 -4.68 14.59 -12.12
CA ARG A 139 -3.33 15.12 -11.95
C ARG A 139 -2.27 14.03 -11.98
N ARG A 140 -2.63 12.81 -11.56
CA ARG A 140 -1.72 11.67 -11.42
C ARG A 140 -2.37 10.35 -11.89
N PRO A 141 -2.49 10.15 -13.21
CA PRO A 141 -3.21 9.01 -13.78
C PRO A 141 -2.48 7.66 -13.58
N TYR A 142 -1.16 7.71 -13.38
CA TYR A 142 -0.33 6.57 -13.00
C TYR A 142 -0.17 6.55 -11.48
N SER A 143 -1.03 5.78 -10.83
CA SER A 143 -1.08 5.76 -9.36
C SER A 143 -1.72 4.49 -8.83
N VAL A 144 -1.43 4.20 -7.56
CA VAL A 144 -2.24 3.29 -6.75
C VAL A 144 -3.30 4.14 -6.05
N VAL A 145 -4.57 3.83 -6.27
CA VAL A 145 -5.69 4.44 -5.55
C VAL A 145 -6.09 3.51 -4.41
N LEU A 146 -5.85 3.95 -3.19
CA LEU A 146 -6.10 3.19 -1.96
C LEU A 146 -7.36 3.73 -1.26
N PHE A 147 -8.45 2.97 -1.29
CA PHE A 147 -9.64 3.19 -0.49
C PHE A 147 -9.51 2.43 0.83
N ASP A 148 -9.21 3.14 1.91
CA ASP A 148 -9.00 2.54 3.23
C ASP A 148 -10.35 2.38 3.96
N GLU A 149 -10.56 1.24 4.63
CA GLU A 149 -11.78 0.91 5.41
C GLU A 149 -13.08 0.98 4.58
N ILE A 150 -13.10 0.35 3.41
CA ILE A 150 -14.21 0.45 2.43
C ILE A 150 -15.58 0.07 3.00
N GLU A 151 -15.64 -0.79 4.01
CA GLU A 151 -16.88 -1.16 4.70
C GLU A 151 -17.56 0.01 5.44
N LYS A 152 -16.84 1.11 5.68
CA LYS A 152 -17.39 2.31 6.32
C LYS A 152 -18.06 3.25 5.33
N ALA A 153 -17.77 3.12 4.05
CA ALA A 153 -18.31 4.01 3.03
C ALA A 153 -19.85 3.97 2.96
N HIS A 154 -20.45 5.11 2.65
CA HIS A 154 -21.86 5.16 2.30
C HIS A 154 -22.15 4.31 1.05
N PRO A 155 -23.30 3.61 0.96
CA PRO A 155 -23.66 2.78 -0.21
C PRO A 155 -23.54 3.48 -1.58
N ASP A 156 -23.78 4.79 -1.65
CA ASP A 156 -23.68 5.56 -2.89
C ASP A 156 -22.22 5.68 -3.41
N VAL A 157 -21.20 5.48 -2.57
CA VAL A 157 -19.79 5.43 -3.00
C VAL A 157 -19.56 4.22 -3.91
N PHE A 158 -20.19 3.08 -3.64
CA PHE A 158 -20.02 1.88 -4.45
C PHE A 158 -20.55 2.06 -5.87
N ASN A 159 -21.57 2.89 -6.08
CA ASN A 159 -22.05 3.23 -7.43
C ASN A 159 -20.99 3.99 -8.24
N VAL A 160 -20.26 4.90 -7.58
CA VAL A 160 -19.13 5.61 -8.17
C VAL A 160 -18.00 4.63 -8.50
N LEU A 161 -17.68 3.72 -7.58
CA LEU A 161 -16.62 2.73 -7.79
C LEU A 161 -16.97 1.72 -8.90
N LEU A 162 -18.23 1.32 -9.03
CA LEU A 162 -18.66 0.43 -10.13
C LEU A 162 -18.32 1.04 -11.50
N GLN A 163 -18.51 2.35 -11.69
CA GLN A 163 -18.14 3.01 -12.94
C GLN A 163 -16.63 2.93 -13.21
N VAL A 164 -15.81 3.13 -12.16
CA VAL A 164 -14.35 3.02 -12.25
C VAL A 164 -13.93 1.58 -12.56
N LEU A 165 -14.55 0.60 -11.93
CA LEU A 165 -14.20 -0.81 -12.08
C LEU A 165 -14.68 -1.41 -13.41
N ASP A 166 -15.77 -0.90 -13.98
CA ASP A 166 -16.36 -1.40 -15.24
C ASP A 166 -15.74 -0.72 -16.45
N ASP A 167 -15.71 0.61 -16.46
CA ASP A 167 -15.36 1.39 -17.65
C ASP A 167 -13.96 2.02 -17.56
N GLY A 168 -13.25 1.84 -16.43
CA GLY A 168 -12.00 2.53 -16.12
C GLY A 168 -12.13 4.04 -16.22
N ARG A 169 -13.33 4.58 -16.04
CA ARG A 169 -13.63 5.99 -16.21
C ARG A 169 -14.58 6.48 -15.14
N LEU A 170 -14.43 7.73 -14.77
CA LEU A 170 -15.35 8.39 -13.85
C LEU A 170 -15.68 9.78 -14.35
N THR A 171 -16.96 10.09 -14.45
CA THR A 171 -17.43 11.43 -14.80
C THR A 171 -17.66 12.24 -13.54
N ASP A 172 -16.98 13.37 -13.43
CA ASP A 172 -17.09 14.28 -12.28
C ASP A 172 -18.40 15.08 -12.29
N GLY A 173 -18.68 15.81 -11.21
CA GLY A 173 -19.87 16.66 -11.09
C GLY A 173 -19.97 17.79 -12.14
N GLN A 174 -18.88 18.09 -12.86
CA GLN A 174 -18.82 19.09 -13.94
C GLN A 174 -18.97 18.45 -15.33
N GLY A 175 -19.14 17.13 -15.41
CA GLY A 175 -19.23 16.40 -16.68
C GLY A 175 -17.89 16.07 -17.32
N ARG A 176 -16.77 16.22 -16.61
CA ARG A 176 -15.44 15.83 -17.12
C ARG A 176 -15.19 14.36 -16.83
N THR A 177 -14.76 13.61 -17.83
CA THR A 177 -14.38 12.21 -17.68
C THR A 177 -12.90 12.07 -17.33
N VAL A 178 -12.61 11.35 -16.26
CA VAL A 178 -11.26 11.01 -15.79
C VAL A 178 -10.99 9.54 -16.09
N ASP A 179 -9.78 9.24 -16.57
CA ASP A 179 -9.33 7.90 -16.97
C ASP A 179 -8.56 7.23 -15.82
N PHE A 180 -8.94 5.99 -15.51
CA PHE A 180 -8.39 5.11 -14.48
C PHE A 180 -7.69 3.88 -15.04
N SER A 181 -7.59 3.72 -16.37
CA SER A 181 -6.94 2.57 -17.03
C SER A 181 -5.48 2.36 -16.61
N ASN A 182 -4.80 3.42 -16.15
CA ASN A 182 -3.42 3.39 -15.68
C ASN A 182 -3.27 3.33 -14.15
N THR A 183 -4.37 3.06 -13.43
CA THR A 183 -4.39 2.98 -11.97
C THR A 183 -4.44 1.53 -11.48
N VAL A 184 -3.91 1.30 -10.27
CA VAL A 184 -4.23 0.10 -9.50
C VAL A 184 -5.20 0.49 -8.39
N ILE A 185 -6.36 -0.15 -8.33
CA ILE A 185 -7.38 0.11 -7.31
C ILE A 185 -7.21 -0.90 -6.17
N ILE A 186 -7.00 -0.41 -4.96
CA ILE A 186 -6.94 -1.23 -3.75
C ILE A 186 -7.98 -0.72 -2.77
N MET A 187 -8.82 -1.63 -2.30
CA MET A 187 -9.78 -1.37 -1.23
C MET A 187 -9.36 -2.21 -0.04
N THR A 188 -9.12 -1.60 1.12
CA THR A 188 -8.84 -2.35 2.34
C THR A 188 -10.13 -2.52 3.12
N SER A 189 -10.27 -3.67 3.76
CA SER A 189 -11.36 -3.90 4.70
C SER A 189 -10.88 -4.72 5.88
N ASN A 190 -11.44 -4.42 7.06
CA ASN A 190 -11.27 -5.23 8.24
C ASN A 190 -12.45 -6.22 8.42
N VAL A 191 -13.38 -6.28 7.47
CA VAL A 191 -14.45 -7.30 7.44
C VAL A 191 -13.85 -8.70 7.47
N GLY A 192 -14.39 -9.57 8.33
CA GLY A 192 -13.91 -10.94 8.48
C GLY A 192 -12.60 -11.10 9.26
N SER A 193 -12.01 -10.02 9.80
CA SER A 193 -10.74 -10.08 10.53
C SER A 193 -10.73 -11.10 11.67
N GLN A 194 -11.83 -11.22 12.42
CA GLN A 194 -11.92 -12.17 13.52
C GLN A 194 -11.82 -13.62 13.03
N ALA A 195 -12.53 -13.97 11.95
CA ALA A 195 -12.45 -15.30 11.37
C ALA A 195 -11.03 -15.62 10.86
N ILE A 196 -10.36 -14.64 10.26
CA ILE A 196 -8.96 -14.78 9.82
C ILE A 196 -8.02 -14.98 11.01
N MET A 197 -8.23 -14.25 12.12
CA MET A 197 -7.42 -14.42 13.34
C MET A 197 -7.63 -15.79 14.00
N ASP A 198 -8.87 -16.27 14.04
CA ASP A 198 -9.26 -17.53 14.69
C ASP A 198 -8.98 -18.75 13.82
N PHE A 199 -8.73 -18.56 12.53
CA PHE A 199 -8.42 -19.62 11.60
C PHE A 199 -7.05 -20.24 11.95
N ALA A 200 -7.10 -21.43 12.56
CA ALA A 200 -5.94 -22.23 12.93
C ALA A 200 -5.72 -23.43 12.00
N GLY A 201 -6.56 -23.59 10.97
CA GLY A 201 -6.53 -24.75 10.07
C GLY A 201 -5.61 -24.54 8.86
N ASP A 202 -5.30 -25.65 8.18
CA ASP A 202 -4.61 -25.62 6.88
C ASP A 202 -5.60 -25.58 5.69
N ASP A 203 -6.90 -25.75 5.95
CA ASP A 203 -7.95 -25.79 4.91
C ASP A 203 -8.42 -24.38 4.51
N LEU A 204 -7.63 -23.76 3.63
CA LEU A 204 -7.89 -22.44 3.09
C LEU A 204 -9.24 -22.34 2.37
N SER A 205 -9.73 -23.45 1.80
CA SER A 205 -10.98 -23.45 1.06
C SER A 205 -12.18 -23.19 1.98
N ALA A 206 -12.11 -23.66 3.23
CA ALA A 206 -13.10 -23.37 4.25
C ALA A 206 -13.09 -21.87 4.64
N LEU A 207 -11.89 -21.28 4.79
CA LEU A 207 -11.74 -19.86 5.08
C LEU A 207 -12.29 -18.99 3.93
N ASP A 208 -11.98 -19.33 2.68
CA ASP A 208 -12.46 -18.60 1.51
C ASP A 208 -13.99 -18.60 1.43
N ASN A 209 -14.63 -19.76 1.66
CA ASN A 209 -16.09 -19.87 1.68
C ASN A 209 -16.71 -19.03 2.81
N GLN A 210 -16.14 -19.11 4.02
CA GLN A 210 -16.59 -18.30 5.15
C GLN A 210 -16.43 -16.80 4.87
N MET A 211 -15.33 -16.39 4.25
CA MET A 211 -15.09 -14.99 3.86
C MET A 211 -16.06 -14.51 2.80
N LEU A 212 -16.37 -15.34 1.81
CA LEU A 212 -17.34 -15.01 0.79
C LEU A 212 -18.75 -14.80 1.36
N GLU A 213 -19.16 -15.58 2.36
CA GLU A 213 -20.41 -15.36 3.09
C GLU A 213 -20.41 -14.04 3.87
N VAL A 214 -19.34 -13.74 4.60
CA VAL A 214 -19.21 -12.49 5.37
C VAL A 214 -19.19 -11.26 4.45
N LEU A 215 -18.54 -11.35 3.29
CA LEU A 215 -18.50 -10.27 2.31
C LEU A 215 -19.87 -10.00 1.71
N ARG A 216 -20.65 -11.04 1.38
CA ARG A 216 -22.02 -10.89 0.83
C ARG A 216 -22.99 -10.22 1.80
N GLN A 217 -22.69 -10.20 3.10
CA GLN A 217 -23.48 -9.46 4.09
C GLN A 217 -23.18 -7.95 4.07
N HIS A 218 -21.98 -7.55 3.63
CA HIS A 218 -21.52 -6.15 3.64
C HIS A 218 -21.55 -5.50 2.25
N PHE A 219 -21.26 -6.28 1.21
CA PHE A 219 -21.11 -5.80 -0.16
C PHE A 219 -22.11 -6.49 -1.08
N ARG A 220 -22.64 -5.73 -2.03
CA ARG A 220 -23.53 -6.27 -3.06
C ARG A 220 -22.75 -7.21 -3.99
N PRO A 221 -23.36 -8.33 -4.45
CA PRO A 221 -22.70 -9.23 -5.39
C PRO A 221 -22.20 -8.55 -6.67
N GLU A 222 -22.93 -7.55 -7.17
CA GLU A 222 -22.53 -6.77 -8.34
C GLU A 222 -21.16 -6.11 -8.16
N PHE A 223 -20.89 -5.53 -6.99
CA PHE A 223 -19.61 -4.90 -6.68
C PHE A 223 -18.49 -5.94 -6.56
N LEU A 224 -18.72 -7.03 -5.83
CA LEU A 224 -17.73 -8.10 -5.67
C LEU A 224 -17.33 -8.71 -7.02
N ASN A 225 -18.28 -8.87 -7.94
CA ASN A 225 -18.03 -9.41 -9.28
C ASN A 225 -17.19 -8.48 -10.18
N ARG A 226 -16.95 -7.22 -9.78
CA ARG A 226 -16.09 -6.28 -10.53
C ARG A 226 -14.67 -6.20 -10.01
N ILE A 227 -14.41 -6.79 -8.85
CA ILE A 227 -13.08 -6.85 -8.26
C ILE A 227 -12.33 -8.01 -8.92
N ASP A 228 -11.12 -7.77 -9.40
CA ASP A 228 -10.35 -8.80 -10.09
C ASP A 228 -9.85 -9.88 -9.13
N ASP A 229 -9.54 -9.52 -7.88
CA ASP A 229 -9.13 -10.46 -6.84
C ASP A 229 -9.50 -10.01 -5.42
N ILE A 230 -9.97 -10.96 -4.60
CA ILE A 230 -10.20 -10.75 -3.17
C ILE A 230 -9.02 -11.38 -2.44
N VAL A 231 -8.20 -10.53 -1.83
CA VAL A 231 -6.90 -10.91 -1.30
C VAL A 231 -6.94 -10.95 0.22
N ILE A 232 -6.79 -12.15 0.79
CA ILE A 232 -6.77 -12.36 2.23
C ILE A 232 -5.33 -12.23 2.75
N PHE A 233 -5.13 -11.33 3.71
CA PHE A 233 -3.89 -11.17 4.45
C PHE A 233 -3.96 -11.95 5.75
N ASP A 234 -2.96 -12.81 5.96
CA ASP A 234 -2.87 -13.65 7.15
C ASP A 234 -2.41 -12.80 8.36
N ARG A 235 -2.70 -13.30 9.56
CA ARG A 235 -2.12 -12.74 10.78
C ARG A 235 -0.59 -12.85 10.73
N ILE A 236 0.10 -11.85 11.26
CA ILE A 236 1.55 -11.92 11.42
C ILE A 236 1.85 -13.00 12.44
N ARG A 237 2.61 -14.02 12.05
CA ARG A 237 3.09 -15.05 12.96
C ARG A 237 4.29 -14.54 13.76
N PRO A 238 4.49 -14.96 15.02
CA PRO A 238 5.63 -14.53 15.84
C PRO A 238 6.98 -14.71 15.15
N GLU A 239 7.14 -15.79 14.36
CA GLU A 239 8.38 -16.12 13.66
C GLU A 239 8.73 -15.10 12.56
N ALA A 240 7.72 -14.44 11.98
CA ALA A 240 7.91 -13.40 10.98
C ALA A 240 8.35 -12.06 11.59
N MET A 241 8.16 -11.87 12.90
CA MET A 241 8.35 -10.57 13.54
C MET A 241 9.80 -10.07 13.45
N ARG A 242 10.79 -10.96 13.59
CA ARG A 242 12.21 -10.58 13.50
C ARG A 242 12.57 -10.03 12.12
N ALA A 243 12.04 -10.62 11.05
CA ALA A 243 12.24 -10.13 9.70
C ALA A 243 11.54 -8.78 9.47
N ILE A 244 10.33 -8.59 10.02
CA ILE A 244 9.63 -7.30 9.96
C ILE A 244 10.44 -6.20 10.68
N VAL A 245 11.02 -6.52 11.84
CA VAL A 245 11.90 -5.61 12.57
C VAL A 245 13.12 -5.22 11.74
N ASP A 246 13.76 -6.18 11.07
CA ASP A 246 14.92 -5.92 10.23
C ASP A 246 14.59 -4.94 9.08
N VAL A 247 13.44 -5.10 8.43
CA VAL A 247 12.94 -4.16 7.42
C VAL A 247 12.77 -2.75 8.00
N GLN A 248 12.17 -2.62 9.19
CA GLN A 248 11.99 -1.31 9.83
C GLN A 248 13.31 -0.67 10.25
N LEU A 249 14.25 -1.45 10.80
CA LEU A 249 15.57 -0.95 11.19
C LEU A 249 16.39 -0.49 9.98
N LYS A 250 16.34 -1.23 8.86
CA LYS A 250 16.94 -0.80 7.59
C LYS A 250 16.37 0.52 7.10
N ARG A 251 15.05 0.72 7.22
CA ARG A 251 14.40 1.99 6.87
C ARG A 251 14.89 3.14 7.74
N VAL A 252 15.04 2.90 9.05
CA VAL A 252 15.59 3.88 9.99
C VAL A 252 17.03 4.21 9.68
N ALA A 253 17.89 3.20 9.47
CA ALA A 253 19.29 3.40 9.12
C ALA A 253 19.43 4.26 7.85
N ARG A 254 18.64 3.96 6.80
CA ARG A 254 18.61 4.75 5.58
C ARG A 254 18.18 6.19 5.84
N GLN A 255 17.08 6.40 6.56
CA GLN A 255 16.58 7.74 6.87
C GLN A 255 17.61 8.57 7.65
N VAL A 256 18.31 7.96 8.61
CA VAL A 256 19.36 8.64 9.39
C VAL A 256 20.57 8.94 8.53
N LYS A 257 20.99 8.01 7.67
CA LYS A 257 22.08 8.24 6.71
C LYS A 257 21.76 9.40 5.76
N ASP A 258 20.58 9.39 5.15
CA ASP A 258 20.18 10.41 4.17
C ASP A 258 20.02 11.81 4.79
N SER A 259 19.62 11.88 6.07
CA SER A 259 19.32 13.17 6.73
C SER A 259 20.46 13.74 7.58
N ARG A 260 21.40 12.91 8.03
CA ARG A 260 22.46 13.28 8.99
C ARG A 260 23.84 12.72 8.66
N ASP A 261 23.99 11.99 7.55
CA ASP A 261 25.20 11.27 7.15
C ASP A 261 25.80 10.37 8.25
N ILE A 262 24.95 9.72 9.04
CA ILE A 262 25.36 8.75 10.07
C ILE A 262 25.01 7.35 9.61
N THR A 263 25.98 6.45 9.65
CA THR A 263 25.79 5.02 9.35
C THR A 263 25.38 4.31 10.63
N LEU A 264 24.14 3.80 10.70
CA LEU A 264 23.66 3.00 11.82
C LEU A 264 23.74 1.51 11.48
N GLU A 265 24.41 0.75 12.34
CA GLU A 265 24.37 -0.71 12.33
C GLU A 265 23.65 -1.20 13.59
N PHE A 266 22.71 -2.12 13.43
CA PHE A 266 21.98 -2.72 14.55
C PHE A 266 22.51 -4.13 14.78
N ASP A 267 22.73 -4.51 16.03
CA ASP A 267 23.06 -5.88 16.38
C ASP A 267 21.79 -6.76 16.57
N ASP A 268 22.00 -8.04 16.86
CA ASP A 268 20.90 -8.98 17.10
C ASP A 268 20.10 -8.69 18.37
N SER A 269 20.72 -8.09 19.39
CA SER A 269 20.05 -7.77 20.65
C SER A 269 18.95 -6.72 20.47
N VAL A 270 19.16 -5.73 19.58
CA VAL A 270 18.12 -4.76 19.21
C VAL A 270 16.99 -5.44 18.44
N ARG A 271 17.32 -6.32 17.50
CA ARG A 271 16.32 -7.07 16.71
C ARG A 271 15.44 -7.92 17.62
N ASP A 272 16.03 -8.64 18.57
CA ASP A 272 15.32 -9.53 19.47
C ASP A 272 14.46 -8.78 20.48
N MET A 273 14.97 -7.68 21.05
CA MET A 273 14.17 -6.81 21.92
C MET A 273 12.94 -6.27 21.18
N LEU A 274 13.13 -5.74 19.97
CA LEU A 274 12.02 -5.15 19.20
C LEU A 274 11.04 -6.20 18.68
N ALA A 275 11.50 -7.41 18.34
CA ALA A 275 10.61 -8.49 17.90
C ALA A 275 9.73 -8.97 19.04
N ARG A 276 10.30 -9.13 20.25
CA ARG A 276 9.56 -9.53 21.44
C ARG A 276 8.58 -8.45 21.90
N ASP A 277 9.03 -7.21 22.01
CA ASP A 277 8.24 -6.10 22.57
C ASP A 277 7.27 -5.48 21.53
N GLY A 278 7.50 -5.72 20.23
CA GLY A 278 6.75 -5.12 19.13
C GLY A 278 5.64 -6.00 18.55
N TYR A 279 5.55 -7.26 18.97
CA TYR A 279 4.51 -8.19 18.55
C TYR A 279 3.26 -8.06 19.42
N ASP A 280 2.11 -7.85 18.79
CA ASP A 280 0.81 -7.88 19.44
C ASP A 280 -0.13 -8.83 18.67
N PRO A 281 -0.70 -9.87 19.30
CA PRO A 281 -1.60 -10.81 18.62
C PRO A 281 -2.83 -10.16 17.97
N ALA A 282 -3.35 -9.06 18.53
CA ALA A 282 -4.52 -8.36 18.03
C ALA A 282 -4.16 -7.27 17.00
N PHE A 283 -2.99 -6.64 17.14
CA PHE A 283 -2.58 -5.49 16.32
C PHE A 283 -1.42 -5.78 15.33
N GLY A 284 -0.92 -7.01 15.27
CA GLY A 284 0.20 -7.41 14.44
C GLY A 284 1.44 -6.56 14.71
N ALA A 285 2.11 -6.09 13.66
CA ALA A 285 3.30 -5.24 13.76
C ALA A 285 2.98 -3.73 13.91
N ARG A 286 1.70 -3.34 14.06
CA ARG A 286 1.31 -1.92 14.17
C ARG A 286 2.05 -1.15 15.28
N PRO A 287 2.31 -1.72 16.48
CA PRO A 287 3.04 -1.03 17.53
C PRO A 287 4.53 -0.78 17.20
N LEU A 288 5.12 -1.55 16.28
CA LEU A 288 6.56 -1.58 16.04
C LEU A 288 7.13 -0.21 15.70
N LYS A 289 6.47 0.57 14.84
CA LYS A 289 6.97 1.91 14.46
C LYS A 289 7.11 2.83 15.67
N ARG A 290 6.11 2.81 16.57
CA ARG A 290 6.12 3.60 17.81
C ARG A 290 7.19 3.08 18.79
N LEU A 291 7.37 1.76 18.84
CA LEU A 291 8.39 1.14 19.67
C LEU A 291 9.80 1.52 19.20
N VAL A 292 10.08 1.44 17.91
CA VAL A 292 11.35 1.88 17.30
C VAL A 292 11.61 3.35 17.58
N GLN A 293 10.60 4.21 17.44
CA GLN A 293 10.73 5.62 17.79
C GLN A 293 11.17 5.78 19.26
N LYS A 294 10.42 5.18 20.19
CA LYS A 294 10.67 5.31 21.63
C LYS A 294 12.00 4.70 22.09
N ARG A 295 12.35 3.53 21.57
CA ARG A 295 13.51 2.75 22.04
C ARG A 295 14.80 3.09 21.30
N VAL A 296 14.73 3.55 20.04
CA VAL A 296 15.90 3.80 19.20
C VAL A 296 16.05 5.27 18.85
N LEU A 297 15.03 5.89 18.25
CA LEU A 297 15.15 7.26 17.74
C LEU A 297 15.22 8.31 18.86
N ASP A 298 14.41 8.16 19.92
CA ASP A 298 14.41 9.11 21.03
C ASP A 298 15.77 9.12 21.75
N PRO A 299 16.40 7.97 22.10
CA PRO A 299 17.77 7.96 22.63
C PRO A 299 18.82 8.49 21.65
N LEU A 300 18.73 8.14 20.36
CA LEU A 300 19.66 8.65 19.34
C LEU A 300 19.59 10.18 19.24
N ALA A 301 18.39 10.75 19.32
CA ALA A 301 18.21 12.20 19.31
C ALA A 301 18.92 12.88 20.48
N LEU A 302 18.94 12.27 21.67
CA LEU A 302 19.67 12.80 22.81
C LEU A 302 21.19 12.75 22.58
N GLU A 303 21.73 11.65 22.04
CA GLU A 303 23.15 11.55 21.70
C GLU A 303 23.60 12.61 20.67
N LEU A 304 22.74 12.92 19.70
CA LEU A 304 22.97 13.97 18.71
C LEU A 304 22.94 15.37 19.33
N ILE A 305 21.99 15.64 20.23
CA ILE A 305 21.87 16.94 20.93
C ILE A 305 23.05 17.16 21.87
N ASP A 306 23.49 16.10 22.56
CA ASP A 306 24.65 16.13 23.45
C ASP A 306 25.99 16.21 22.69
N GLY A 307 25.95 16.13 21.35
CA GLY A 307 27.13 16.19 20.48
C GLY A 307 28.01 14.95 20.52
N ARG A 308 27.54 13.86 21.15
CA ARG A 308 28.26 12.59 21.27
C ARG A 308 28.32 11.83 19.94
N ILE A 309 27.23 11.89 19.16
CA ILE A 309 27.17 11.39 17.78
C ILE A 309 27.06 12.59 16.84
N HIS A 310 27.78 12.55 15.72
CA HIS A 310 27.78 13.59 14.70
C HIS A 310 27.98 13.02 13.28
N GLU A 311 27.91 13.91 12.30
CA GLU A 311 27.99 13.60 10.87
C GLU A 311 29.24 12.78 10.51
N GLY A 312 29.09 11.79 9.63
CA GLY A 312 30.16 10.92 9.15
C GLY A 312 30.49 9.73 10.06
N MET A 313 29.88 9.62 11.24
CA MET A 313 30.15 8.52 12.17
C MET A 313 29.46 7.21 11.76
N GLU A 314 30.11 6.10 12.08
CA GLU A 314 29.53 4.76 12.09
C GLU A 314 29.18 4.40 13.53
N VAL A 315 27.93 4.04 13.78
CA VAL A 315 27.42 3.80 15.13
C VAL A 315 26.78 2.42 15.18
N THR A 316 27.30 1.57 16.06
CA THR A 316 26.67 0.29 16.37
C THR A 316 25.66 0.48 17.51
N VAL A 317 24.42 0.06 17.26
CA VAL A 317 23.31 0.11 18.20
C VAL A 317 23.11 -1.28 18.79
N SER A 318 23.19 -1.35 20.12
CA SER A 318 23.07 -2.59 20.90
C SER A 318 22.10 -2.42 22.06
N VAL A 319 21.75 -3.50 22.76
CA VAL A 319 20.94 -3.48 23.98
C VAL A 319 21.78 -3.98 25.16
N ALA A 320 21.88 -3.16 26.21
CA ALA A 320 22.48 -3.52 27.49
C ALA A 320 21.53 -3.15 28.64
N ASN A 321 21.28 -4.07 29.57
CA ASN A 321 20.37 -3.87 30.71
C ASN A 321 18.97 -3.34 30.31
N ASP A 322 18.39 -3.92 29.25
CA ASP A 322 17.10 -3.53 28.65
C ASP A 322 17.04 -2.07 28.14
N ARG A 323 18.19 -1.47 27.86
CA ARG A 323 18.32 -0.13 27.29
C ARG A 323 19.16 -0.17 26.02
N VAL A 324 18.74 0.62 25.04
CA VAL A 324 19.52 0.82 23.82
C VAL A 324 20.75 1.65 24.15
N THR A 325 21.90 1.20 23.64
CA THR A 325 23.20 1.84 23.77
C THR A 325 23.82 2.04 22.39
N PHE A 326 24.67 3.06 22.28
CA PHE A 326 25.36 3.43 21.05
C PHE A 326 26.86 3.29 21.27
N GLN A 327 27.52 2.58 20.36
CA GLN A 327 28.97 2.39 20.35
C GLN A 327 29.54 3.05 19.09
N TYR A 328 30.58 3.86 19.28
CA TYR A 328 31.27 4.65 18.27
C TYR A 328 32.71 4.90 18.70
#